data_AF-A0A9E0MPK0-F1
#
_entry.id   AF-A0A9E0MPK0-F1
#
_cell.length_a   1.000
_cell.length_b   1.000
_cell.length_c   1.000
_cell.angle_alpha   90.00
_cell.angle_beta   90.00
_cell.angle_gamma   90.00
#
_symmetry.space_group_name_H-M   'P 1'
#
loop_
_entity.id
_entity.type
_entity.pdbx_description
1 polymer ?
#
loop_
_entity_poly.entity_id
_entity_poly.type
_entity_poly.pdbx_seq_one_letter_code
_entity_poly.pdbx_strand_id
1 'polypeptide(L)'
;MTSIPADNVELIRRILGTGYLELRLTRLQVEEVPELAARVAVEVAENGAAATMDGDGVGPVDALWGALVGRYAKEYQSLKSVTLAGFSVRAAIESKVRRAGLDAMAEVEVAVVNSEGRRFTFSDTSRSMTASAARAVIAVAEYFVNAERAFVMLFNARKDAVTRGRADLIARYTAELAEVVKSTSYAEVIEQLRRELPA
;
A
#
# COMPACT_ATOMS: atom_id res chain seq x y z
N MET A 1 -2.72 -9.23 12.85
CA MET A 1 -1.56 -9.63 12.04
C MET A 1 -1.86 -9.19 10.64
N THR A 2 -1.06 -8.28 10.09
CA THR A 2 -1.28 -7.73 8.76
C THR A 2 -0.71 -8.68 7.71
N SER A 3 -1.48 -8.96 6.66
CA SER A 3 -1.06 -9.73 5.50
C SER A 3 -1.10 -8.86 4.25
N ILE A 4 -0.04 -8.95 3.45
CA ILE A 4 0.15 -8.26 2.17
C ILE A 4 0.23 -9.34 1.08
N PRO A 5 -0.33 -9.13 -0.13
CA PRO A 5 -0.22 -10.08 -1.23
C PRO A 5 1.23 -10.52 -1.47
N ALA A 6 1.50 -11.82 -1.48
CA ALA A 6 2.87 -12.35 -1.43
C ALA A 6 3.66 -12.22 -2.74
N ASP A 7 2.98 -12.13 -3.89
CA ASP A 7 3.56 -12.48 -5.19
C ASP A 7 4.87 -11.75 -5.56
N ASN A 8 5.09 -10.53 -5.06
CA ASN A 8 6.32 -9.77 -5.36
C ASN A 8 6.85 -8.89 -4.22
N VAL A 9 6.34 -9.03 -2.99
CA VAL A 9 6.81 -8.22 -1.85
C VAL A 9 8.29 -8.49 -1.53
N GLU A 10 8.71 -9.76 -1.59
CA GLU A 10 10.12 -10.14 -1.35
C GLU A 10 11.05 -9.56 -2.42
N LEU A 11 10.58 -9.49 -3.68
CA LEU A 11 11.30 -8.84 -4.77
C LEU A 11 11.45 -7.35 -4.49
N ILE A 12 10.35 -6.67 -4.13
CA ILE A 12 10.34 -5.24 -3.81
C ILE A 12 11.29 -4.94 -2.64
N ARG A 13 11.25 -5.73 -1.56
CA ARG A 13 12.16 -5.61 -0.42
C ARG A 13 13.62 -5.81 -0.82
N ARG A 14 13.92 -6.79 -1.67
CA ARG A 14 15.27 -7.03 -2.18
C ARG A 14 15.80 -5.86 -3.01
N ILE A 15 14.96 -5.28 -3.87
CA ILE A 15 15.33 -4.15 -4.72
C ILE A 15 15.62 -2.93 -3.85
N LEU A 16 14.71 -2.59 -2.93
CA LEU A 16 14.80 -1.38 -2.15
C LEU A 16 15.80 -1.47 -0.99
N GLY A 17 16.01 -2.65 -0.43
CA GLY A 17 16.89 -2.84 0.74
C GLY A 17 16.49 -1.93 1.90
N THR A 18 17.45 -1.14 2.39
CA THR A 18 17.23 -0.12 3.44
C THR A 18 16.33 1.03 3.00
N GLY A 19 16.09 1.16 1.70
CA GLY A 19 15.16 2.11 1.14
C GLY A 19 13.70 1.71 1.29
N TYR A 20 13.35 0.49 1.70
CA TYR A 20 11.94 0.08 1.85
C TYR A 20 11.21 1.03 2.82
N LEU A 21 10.01 1.49 2.44
CA LEU A 21 9.14 2.28 3.30
C LEU A 21 8.33 1.32 4.18
N GLU A 22 8.56 1.35 5.48
CA GLU A 22 7.74 0.64 6.46
C GLU A 22 6.79 1.63 7.15
N LEU A 23 5.49 1.35 7.11
CA LEU A 23 4.44 2.13 7.76
C LEU A 23 3.81 1.33 8.88
N ARG A 24 3.99 1.79 10.12
CA ARG A 24 3.38 1.16 11.30
C ARG A 24 2.42 2.10 11.99
N LEU A 25 1.15 1.71 12.05
CA LEU A 25 0.14 2.43 12.84
C LEU A 25 0.54 2.52 14.32
N THR A 26 0.70 3.73 14.85
CA THR A 26 1.01 3.98 16.26
C THR A 26 -0.18 4.56 17.01
N ARG A 27 -0.97 5.44 16.37
CA ARG A 27 -2.16 6.05 16.94
C ARG A 27 -3.25 6.22 15.89
N LEU A 28 -4.49 6.01 16.29
CA LEU A 28 -5.67 6.29 15.48
C LEU A 28 -6.72 6.98 16.34
N GLN A 29 -7.19 8.13 15.90
CA GLN A 29 -8.39 8.79 16.41
C GLN A 29 -9.41 8.86 15.28
N VAL A 30 -10.65 8.54 15.62
CA VAL A 30 -11.78 8.58 14.69
C VAL A 30 -12.88 9.39 15.35
N GLU A 31 -13.33 10.41 14.64
CA GLU A 31 -14.54 11.16 14.94
C GLU A 31 -15.53 10.88 13.82
N GLU A 32 -16.72 10.39 14.14
CA GLU A 32 -17.72 9.98 13.16
C GLU A 32 -19.08 10.58 13.52
N VAL A 33 -19.66 11.29 12.56
CA VAL A 33 -21.06 11.69 12.58
C VAL A 33 -21.82 10.72 11.68
N PRO A 34 -22.68 9.86 12.26
CA PRO A 34 -23.39 8.83 11.50
C PRO A 34 -24.07 9.41 10.25
N GLU A 35 -23.91 8.72 9.13
CA GLU A 35 -24.52 9.06 7.82
C GLU A 35 -24.04 10.37 7.19
N LEU A 36 -23.13 11.11 7.82
CA LEU A 36 -22.68 12.43 7.35
C LEU A 36 -21.20 12.44 6.98
N ALA A 37 -20.32 12.21 7.95
CA ALA A 37 -18.88 12.33 7.73
C ALA A 37 -18.09 11.62 8.83
N ALA A 38 -16.86 11.23 8.50
CA ALA A 38 -15.85 10.80 9.43
C ALA A 38 -14.58 11.61 9.23
N ARG A 39 -13.93 11.94 10.35
CA ARG A 39 -12.60 12.52 10.39
C ARG A 39 -11.67 11.56 11.12
N VAL A 40 -10.47 11.39 10.58
CA VAL A 40 -9.42 10.61 11.22
C VAL A 40 -8.18 11.46 11.45
N ALA A 41 -7.55 11.24 12.60
CA ALA A 41 -6.17 11.65 12.85
C ALA A 41 -5.35 10.38 13.09
N VAL A 42 -4.36 10.16 12.23
CA VAL A 42 -3.52 8.96 12.25
C VAL A 42 -2.07 9.35 12.50
N GLU A 43 -1.41 8.61 13.39
CA GLU A 43 0.04 8.63 13.52
C GLU A 43 0.59 7.30 13.03
N VAL A 44 1.58 7.37 12.16
CA VAL A 44 2.34 6.23 11.66
C VAL A 44 3.82 6.43 11.99
N ALA A 45 4.52 5.35 12.29
CA ALA A 45 5.97 5.32 12.23
C ALA A 45 6.40 4.99 10.80
N GLU A 46 7.05 5.95 10.13
CA GLU A 46 7.68 5.82 8.81
C GLU A 46 9.16 5.53 9.00
N ASN A 47 9.59 4.29 8.77
CA ASN A 47 10.99 3.88 9.00
C ASN A 47 11.51 4.28 10.42
N GLY A 48 10.62 4.29 11.41
CA GLY A 48 10.91 4.68 12.79
C GLY A 48 10.67 6.15 13.14
N ALA A 49 10.48 7.04 12.16
CA ALA A 49 10.13 8.44 12.39
C ALA A 49 8.61 8.62 12.49
N ALA A 50 8.13 9.41 13.44
CA ALA A 50 6.69 9.67 13.57
C ALA A 50 6.21 10.62 12.47
N ALA A 51 5.10 10.27 11.83
CA ALA A 51 4.37 11.11 10.90
C ALA A 51 2.89 11.15 11.28
N THR A 52 2.30 12.34 11.25
CA THR A 52 0.88 12.58 11.54
C THR A 52 0.16 13.01 10.28
N MET A 53 -1.08 12.55 10.13
CA MET A 53 -1.92 12.80 8.97
C MET A 53 -3.36 12.93 9.41
N ASP A 54 -4.07 13.86 8.80
CA ASP A 54 -5.50 14.06 8.97
C ASP A 54 -6.22 13.73 7.66
N GLY A 55 -7.42 13.22 7.76
CA GLY A 55 -8.29 13.01 6.61
C GLY A 55 -9.75 13.09 6.97
N ASP A 56 -10.55 13.49 6.00
CA ASP A 56 -12.00 13.56 6.05
C ASP A 56 -12.57 12.63 4.96
N GLY A 57 -13.72 12.02 5.22
CA GLY A 57 -14.37 11.12 4.28
C GLY A 57 -15.77 10.73 4.73
N VAL A 58 -16.44 9.87 3.97
CA VAL A 58 -17.79 9.38 4.32
C VAL A 58 -17.79 8.33 5.44
N GLY A 59 -16.62 7.79 5.77
CA GLY A 59 -16.40 6.83 6.85
C GLY A 59 -14.91 6.71 7.19
N PRO A 60 -14.54 6.03 8.29
CA PRO A 60 -13.17 6.03 8.79
C PRO A 60 -12.13 5.45 7.80
N VAL A 61 -12.54 4.47 6.99
CA VAL A 61 -11.69 3.86 5.96
C VAL A 61 -11.42 4.84 4.81
N ASP A 62 -12.47 5.54 4.35
CA ASP A 62 -12.38 6.53 3.29
C ASP A 62 -11.54 7.74 3.71
N ALA A 63 -11.80 8.26 4.92
CA ALA A 63 -11.03 9.35 5.51
C ALA A 63 -9.54 9.00 5.65
N LEU A 64 -9.23 7.77 6.09
CA LEU A 64 -7.84 7.30 6.19
C LEU A 64 -7.18 7.14 4.82
N TRP A 65 -7.89 6.57 3.84
CA TRP A 65 -7.36 6.48 2.48
C TRP A 65 -7.08 7.86 1.90
N GLY A 66 -7.99 8.82 2.10
CA GLY A 66 -7.83 10.22 1.73
C GLY A 66 -6.59 10.85 2.38
N ALA A 67 -6.35 10.62 3.67
CA ALA A 67 -5.14 11.09 4.35
C ALA A 67 -3.87 10.52 3.70
N LEU A 68 -3.84 9.20 3.46
CA LEU A 68 -2.70 8.49 2.84
C LEU A 68 -2.41 8.99 1.43
N VAL A 69 -3.44 9.13 0.60
CA VAL A 69 -3.32 9.70 -0.74
C VAL A 69 -2.84 11.16 -0.66
N GLY A 70 -3.40 11.98 0.23
CA GLY A 70 -3.01 13.38 0.39
C GLY A 70 -1.53 13.58 0.74
N ARG A 71 -0.94 12.66 1.50
CA ARG A 71 0.49 12.67 1.85
C ARG A 71 1.36 12.11 0.74
N TYR A 72 1.08 10.89 0.28
CA TYR A 72 2.02 10.13 -0.56
C TYR A 72 1.78 10.33 -2.06
N ALA A 73 0.56 10.63 -2.51
CA ALA A 73 0.25 10.70 -3.94
C ALA A 73 0.82 11.94 -4.65
N LYS A 74 1.47 12.85 -3.92
CA LYS A 74 2.29 13.93 -4.48
C LYS A 74 3.56 13.37 -5.12
N GLU A 75 4.18 12.40 -4.46
CA GLU A 75 5.43 11.76 -4.89
C GLU A 75 5.19 10.45 -5.63
N TYR A 76 4.10 9.74 -5.30
CA TYR A 76 3.83 8.38 -5.78
C TYR A 76 2.47 8.32 -6.50
N GLN A 77 2.49 8.43 -7.82
CA GLN A 77 1.25 8.51 -8.61
C GLN A 77 0.46 7.20 -8.61
N SER A 78 1.10 6.06 -8.31
CA SER A 78 0.46 4.74 -8.24
C SER A 78 -0.80 4.73 -7.37
N LEU A 79 -0.80 5.47 -6.25
CA LEU A 79 -1.94 5.52 -5.33
C LEU A 79 -3.21 6.10 -5.96
N LYS A 80 -3.11 6.98 -6.95
CA LYS A 80 -4.28 7.59 -7.61
C LYS A 80 -5.07 6.61 -8.48
N SER A 81 -4.42 5.52 -8.88
CA SER A 81 -4.99 4.50 -9.77
C SER A 81 -5.61 3.31 -9.03
N VAL A 82 -5.45 3.25 -7.71
CA VAL A 82 -5.93 2.15 -6.88
C VAL A 82 -7.41 2.37 -6.59
N THR A 83 -8.22 1.36 -6.90
CA THR A 83 -9.68 1.41 -6.71
C THR A 83 -10.11 0.34 -5.72
N LEU A 84 -11.08 0.65 -4.86
CA LEU A 84 -11.64 -0.33 -3.93
C LEU A 84 -12.46 -1.38 -4.69
N ALA A 85 -12.15 -2.64 -4.49
CA ALA A 85 -12.79 -3.78 -5.14
C ALA A 85 -13.50 -4.74 -4.17
N GLY A 86 -13.32 -4.53 -2.86
CA GLY A 86 -14.03 -5.24 -1.82
C GLY A 86 -13.60 -4.79 -0.42
N PHE A 87 -14.53 -4.87 0.50
CA PHE A 87 -14.29 -4.67 1.92
C PHE A 87 -15.10 -5.72 2.68
N SER A 88 -14.45 -6.50 3.54
CA SER A 88 -15.16 -7.48 4.36
C SER A 88 -14.64 -7.47 5.80
N VAL A 89 -15.57 -7.69 6.72
CA VAL A 89 -15.27 -7.86 8.14
C VAL A 89 -15.92 -9.15 8.59
N ARG A 90 -15.12 -10.04 9.18
CA ARG A 90 -15.57 -11.30 9.74
C ARG A 90 -15.18 -11.37 11.20
N ALA A 91 -16.06 -11.89 12.04
CA ALA A 91 -15.73 -12.16 13.43
C ALA A 91 -15.29 -13.62 13.57
N ALA A 92 -14.10 -13.85 14.11
CA ALA A 92 -13.66 -15.16 14.55
C ALA A 92 -14.32 -15.49 15.89
N ILE A 93 -15.59 -15.89 15.86
CA ILE A 93 -16.45 -16.06 17.05
C ILE A 93 -15.81 -16.95 18.14
N GLU A 94 -15.05 -17.96 17.73
CA GLU A 94 -14.34 -18.88 18.63
C GLU A 94 -13.16 -18.24 19.39
N SER A 95 -12.70 -17.06 18.98
CA SER A 95 -11.56 -16.35 19.62
C SER A 95 -11.96 -15.47 20.81
N LYS A 96 -13.24 -15.51 21.21
CA LYS A 96 -13.75 -14.80 22.37
C LYS A 96 -13.03 -15.25 23.64
N VAL A 97 -12.73 -14.29 24.51
CA VAL A 97 -12.17 -14.60 25.84
C VAL A 97 -13.26 -14.51 26.89
N ARG A 98 -14.20 -13.59 26.72
CA ARG A 98 -15.33 -13.44 27.65
C ARG A 98 -16.51 -14.30 27.22
N ARG A 99 -17.12 -15.00 28.18
CA ARG A 99 -18.24 -15.93 27.96
C ARG A 99 -19.48 -15.29 27.33
N ALA A 100 -19.75 -14.02 27.63
CA ALA A 100 -20.79 -13.20 26.99
C ALA A 100 -20.19 -12.16 26.01
N GLY A 101 -18.91 -12.30 25.66
CA GLY A 101 -18.11 -11.23 25.05
C GLY A 101 -18.43 -10.96 23.58
N LEU A 102 -18.53 -9.67 23.27
CA LEU A 102 -18.40 -9.11 21.91
C LEU A 102 -16.92 -8.80 21.58
N ASP A 103 -15.99 -9.59 22.13
CA ASP A 103 -14.55 -9.33 22.07
C ASP A 103 -13.79 -10.24 21.10
N ALA A 104 -14.51 -11.00 20.28
CA ALA A 104 -13.92 -11.81 19.21
C ALA A 104 -12.93 -10.99 18.38
N MET A 105 -11.88 -11.64 17.88
CA MET A 105 -11.05 -11.05 16.85
C MET A 105 -11.90 -10.77 15.61
N ALA A 106 -11.73 -9.57 15.07
CA ALA A 106 -12.19 -9.17 13.76
C ALA A 106 -11.07 -9.45 12.76
N GLU A 107 -11.42 -10.14 11.68
CA GLU A 107 -10.64 -10.26 10.47
C GLU A 107 -11.19 -9.25 9.47
N VAL A 108 -10.37 -8.28 9.09
CA VAL A 108 -10.72 -7.27 8.09
C VAL A 108 -9.95 -7.57 6.82
N GLU A 109 -10.64 -7.57 5.70
CA GLU A 109 -10.09 -7.74 4.36
C GLU A 109 -10.41 -6.50 3.51
N VAL A 110 -9.38 -5.92 2.90
CA VAL A 110 -9.46 -4.83 1.93
C VAL A 110 -8.94 -5.37 0.60
N ALA A 111 -9.82 -5.44 -0.38
CA ALA A 111 -9.47 -5.80 -1.75
C ALA A 111 -9.46 -4.54 -2.62
N VAL A 112 -8.40 -4.38 -3.40
CA VAL A 112 -8.24 -3.26 -4.34
C VAL A 112 -7.88 -3.78 -5.73
N VAL A 113 -8.13 -2.96 -6.73
CA VAL A 113 -7.76 -3.23 -8.13
C VAL A 113 -6.90 -2.07 -8.64
N ASN A 114 -5.81 -2.40 -9.33
CA ASN A 114 -4.98 -1.42 -10.04
C ASN A 114 -5.57 -1.10 -11.42
N SER A 115 -4.98 -0.17 -12.16
CA SER A 115 -5.48 0.19 -13.51
C SER A 115 -5.41 -0.95 -14.54
N GLU A 116 -4.60 -1.99 -14.30
CA GLU A 116 -4.52 -3.17 -15.16
C GLU A 116 -5.61 -4.21 -14.85
N GLY A 117 -6.50 -3.92 -13.90
CA GLY A 117 -7.57 -4.85 -13.49
C GLY A 117 -7.09 -5.96 -12.55
N ARG A 118 -5.82 -5.96 -12.12
CA ARG A 118 -5.32 -6.96 -11.18
C ARG A 118 -5.83 -6.66 -9.78
N ARG A 119 -6.39 -7.69 -9.13
CA ARG A 119 -6.91 -7.62 -7.76
C ARG A 119 -5.84 -7.97 -6.74
N PHE A 120 -5.78 -7.20 -5.66
CA PHE A 120 -4.89 -7.37 -4.52
C PHE A 120 -5.72 -7.42 -3.25
N THR A 121 -5.41 -8.34 -2.35
CA THR A 121 -6.12 -8.52 -1.09
C THR A 121 -5.18 -8.32 0.09
N PHE A 122 -5.52 -7.38 0.95
CA PHE A 122 -4.80 -7.04 2.17
C PHE A 122 -5.70 -7.37 3.35
N SER A 123 -5.15 -7.89 4.43
CA SER A 123 -5.94 -8.20 5.61
C SER A 123 -5.22 -7.87 6.90
N ASP A 124 -5.98 -7.63 7.96
CA ASP A 124 -5.47 -7.64 9.32
C ASP A 124 -6.47 -8.28 10.27
N THR A 125 -5.95 -8.98 11.27
CA THR A 125 -6.75 -9.59 12.34
C THR A 125 -6.38 -9.00 13.71
N SER A 126 -7.37 -8.45 14.42
CA SER A 126 -7.23 -7.99 15.81
C SER A 126 -8.57 -7.88 16.53
N ARG A 127 -8.59 -7.58 17.84
CA ARG A 127 -9.85 -7.34 18.58
C ARG A 127 -10.48 -5.97 18.29
N SER A 128 -9.80 -5.09 17.56
CA SER A 128 -10.33 -3.79 17.15
C SER A 128 -10.56 -3.79 15.64
N MET A 129 -11.82 -3.81 15.23
CA MET A 129 -12.23 -3.72 13.82
C MET A 129 -11.64 -2.47 13.16
N THR A 130 -11.76 -1.32 13.81
CA THR A 130 -11.27 -0.04 13.29
C THR A 130 -9.75 -0.05 13.12
N ALA A 131 -9.00 -0.58 14.09
CA ALA A 131 -7.55 -0.68 13.97
C ALA A 131 -7.11 -1.67 12.88
N SER A 132 -7.85 -2.78 12.72
CA SER A 132 -7.58 -3.74 11.65
C SER A 132 -7.88 -3.19 10.27
N ALA A 133 -9.00 -2.48 10.11
CA ALA A 133 -9.29 -1.76 8.87
C ALA A 133 -8.19 -0.74 8.56
N ALA A 134 -7.77 0.05 9.55
CA ALA A 134 -6.70 1.02 9.37
C ALA A 134 -5.37 0.38 8.95
N ARG A 135 -4.96 -0.72 9.59
CA ARG A 135 -3.74 -1.44 9.21
C ARG A 135 -3.80 -2.04 7.82
N ALA A 136 -4.94 -2.60 7.41
CA ALA A 136 -5.12 -3.13 6.06
C ALA A 136 -5.02 -2.01 5.01
N VAL A 137 -5.62 -0.84 5.25
CA VAL A 137 -5.54 0.33 4.35
C VAL A 137 -4.13 0.90 4.30
N ILE A 138 -3.43 1.00 5.43
CA ILE A 138 -2.02 1.43 5.47
C ILE A 138 -1.14 0.46 4.68
N ALA A 139 -1.41 -0.85 4.77
CA ALA A 139 -0.68 -1.86 4.01
C ALA A 139 -0.88 -1.73 2.49
N VAL A 140 -2.07 -1.31 2.04
CA VAL A 140 -2.29 -0.94 0.63
C VAL A 140 -1.35 0.18 0.22
N ALA A 141 -1.34 1.29 0.97
CA ALA A 141 -0.49 2.44 0.65
C ALA A 141 1.01 2.08 0.66
N GLU A 142 1.47 1.35 1.69
CA GLU A 142 2.85 0.88 1.81
C GLU A 142 3.26 0.06 0.57
N TYR A 143 2.41 -0.89 0.17
CA TYR A 143 2.71 -1.77 -0.96
C TYR A 143 2.86 -1.01 -2.28
N PHE A 144 1.88 -0.15 -2.62
CA PHE A 144 1.90 0.56 -3.90
C PHE A 144 3.03 1.60 -3.98
N VAL A 145 3.30 2.32 -2.87
CA VAL A 145 4.45 3.24 -2.80
C VAL A 145 5.76 2.50 -3.00
N ASN A 146 5.97 1.37 -2.32
CA ASN A 146 7.20 0.60 -2.47
C ASN A 146 7.32 -0.05 -3.84
N ALA A 147 6.23 -0.53 -4.43
CA ALA A 147 6.25 -1.07 -5.79
C ALA A 147 6.69 0.02 -6.80
N GLU A 148 6.15 1.23 -6.73
CA GLU A 148 6.57 2.37 -7.55
C GLU A 148 8.05 2.72 -7.37
N ARG A 149 8.52 2.79 -6.14
CA ARG A 149 9.93 3.06 -5.83
C ARG A 149 10.86 1.98 -6.38
N ALA A 150 10.47 0.71 -6.26
CA ALA A 150 11.24 -0.41 -6.78
C ALA A 150 11.34 -0.36 -8.31
N PHE A 151 10.25 -0.01 -8.98
CA PHE A 151 10.24 0.14 -10.43
C PHE A 151 11.15 1.27 -10.90
N VAL A 152 11.07 2.45 -10.30
CA VAL A 152 11.95 3.59 -10.65
C VAL A 152 13.42 3.22 -10.45
N MET A 153 13.75 2.55 -9.35
CA MET A 153 15.12 2.10 -9.06
C MET A 153 15.62 1.11 -10.12
N LEU A 154 14.82 0.08 -10.45
CA LEU A 154 15.17 -0.90 -11.48
C LEU A 154 15.29 -0.27 -12.87
N PHE A 155 14.42 0.67 -13.21
CA PHE A 155 14.45 1.36 -14.49
C PHE A 155 15.76 2.13 -14.67
N ASN A 156 16.17 2.86 -13.65
CA ASN A 156 17.44 3.59 -13.64
C ASN A 156 18.65 2.64 -13.67
N ALA A 157 18.61 1.54 -12.92
CA ALA A 157 19.65 0.51 -12.94
C ALA A 157 19.79 -0.15 -14.33
N ARG A 158 18.66 -0.40 -15.01
CA ARG A 158 18.65 -0.89 -16.40
C ARG A 158 19.24 0.14 -17.36
N LYS A 159 18.88 1.41 -17.24
CA LYS A 159 19.44 2.49 -18.08
C LYS A 159 20.96 2.56 -17.94
N ASP A 160 21.48 2.49 -16.72
CA ASP A 160 22.92 2.45 -16.47
C ASP A 160 23.59 1.18 -17.05
N ALA A 161 22.97 0.01 -16.90
CA ALA A 161 23.48 -1.24 -17.48
C ALA A 161 23.56 -1.21 -19.01
N VAL A 162 22.59 -0.56 -19.68
CA VAL A 162 22.61 -0.33 -21.14
C VAL A 162 23.81 0.54 -21.51
N THR A 163 23.99 1.68 -20.83
CA THR A 163 25.13 2.59 -21.08
C THR A 163 26.49 1.91 -20.90
N ARG A 164 26.58 0.95 -19.97
CA ARG A 164 27.81 0.20 -19.68
C ARG A 164 27.98 -1.08 -20.50
N GLY A 165 27.05 -1.41 -21.41
CA GLY A 165 27.11 -2.63 -22.22
C GLY A 165 27.00 -3.94 -21.43
N ARG A 166 26.41 -3.93 -20.24
CA ARG A 166 26.30 -5.09 -19.34
C ARG A 166 25.05 -5.93 -19.64
N ALA A 167 25.11 -6.74 -20.70
CA ALA A 167 23.99 -7.55 -21.19
C ALA A 167 23.36 -8.45 -20.11
N ASP A 168 24.15 -8.98 -19.19
CA ASP A 168 23.72 -9.79 -18.05
C ASP A 168 22.76 -9.01 -17.12
N LEU A 169 23.13 -7.77 -16.79
CA LEU A 169 22.34 -6.89 -15.93
C LEU A 169 21.08 -6.39 -16.65
N ILE A 170 21.17 -6.11 -17.95
CA ILE A 170 20.02 -5.70 -18.76
C ILE A 170 18.95 -6.80 -18.74
N ALA A 171 19.34 -8.05 -18.97
CA ALA A 171 18.42 -9.18 -18.95
C ALA A 171 17.77 -9.36 -17.57
N ARG A 172 18.58 -9.33 -16.51
CA ARG A 172 18.09 -9.44 -15.12
C ARG A 172 17.10 -8.33 -14.76
N TYR A 173 17.47 -7.07 -14.96
CA TYR A 173 16.61 -5.94 -14.59
C TYR A 173 15.34 -5.88 -15.45
N THR A 174 15.39 -6.35 -16.70
CA THR A 174 14.19 -6.47 -17.54
C THR A 174 13.21 -7.50 -16.97
N ALA A 175 13.71 -8.65 -16.51
CA ALA A 175 12.88 -9.66 -15.85
C ALA A 175 12.31 -9.16 -14.52
N GLU A 176 13.12 -8.51 -13.67
CA GLU A 176 12.66 -7.94 -12.40
C GLU A 176 11.64 -6.82 -12.62
N LEU A 177 11.83 -5.96 -13.64
CA LEU A 177 10.85 -4.93 -14.02
C LEU A 177 9.51 -5.55 -14.42
N ALA A 178 9.52 -6.62 -15.22
CA ALA A 178 8.29 -7.29 -15.63
C ALA A 178 7.48 -7.83 -14.44
N GLU A 179 8.16 -8.32 -13.39
CA GLU A 179 7.48 -8.77 -12.17
C GLU A 179 6.94 -7.63 -11.30
N VAL A 180 7.65 -6.50 -11.22
CA VAL A 180 7.16 -5.32 -10.49
C VAL A 180 6.01 -4.65 -11.24
N VAL A 181 6.06 -4.55 -12.58
CA VAL A 181 5.00 -3.94 -13.41
C VAL A 181 3.65 -4.61 -13.19
N LYS A 182 3.60 -5.94 -13.07
CA LYS A 182 2.35 -6.67 -12.79
C LYS A 182 1.65 -6.19 -11.51
N SER A 183 2.33 -5.49 -10.60
CA SER A 183 1.72 -4.99 -9.37
C SER A 183 1.10 -3.60 -9.45
N THR A 184 1.28 -2.87 -10.55
CA THR A 184 1.25 -1.41 -10.51
C THR A 184 0.80 -0.79 -11.82
N SER A 185 -0.07 0.21 -11.70
CA SER A 185 -0.49 1.07 -12.79
C SER A 185 0.62 2.03 -13.19
N TYR A 186 1.37 1.72 -14.24
CA TYR A 186 2.49 2.56 -14.68
C TYR A 186 2.26 3.33 -15.97
N ALA A 187 1.03 3.45 -16.47
CA ALA A 187 0.80 4.18 -17.73
C ALA A 187 1.42 5.59 -17.67
N GLU A 188 1.16 6.35 -16.61
CA GLU A 188 1.65 7.73 -16.44
C GLU A 188 3.15 7.80 -16.09
N VAL A 189 3.65 6.93 -15.20
CA VAL A 189 5.08 6.89 -14.82
C VAL A 189 5.95 6.45 -16.00
N ILE A 190 5.50 5.46 -16.78
CA ILE A 190 6.18 5.04 -18.02
C ILE A 190 6.17 6.17 -19.04
N GLU A 191 5.05 6.89 -19.21
CA GLU A 191 5.02 8.04 -20.11
C GLU A 191 5.99 9.13 -19.69
N GLN A 192 6.05 9.46 -18.40
CA GLN A 192 6.99 10.46 -17.87
C GLN A 192 8.45 10.03 -18.10
N LEU A 193 8.78 8.78 -17.79
CA LEU A 193 10.13 8.23 -17.98
C LEU A 193 10.50 8.08 -19.46
N ARG A 194 9.54 7.81 -20.35
CA ARG A 194 9.76 7.78 -21.81
C ARG A 194 10.06 9.16 -22.38
N ARG A 195 9.46 10.23 -21.84
CA ARG A 195 9.78 11.62 -22.23
C ARG A 195 11.21 12.03 -21.83
N GLU A 196 11.81 11.36 -20.87
CA GLU A 196 13.18 11.61 -20.39
C GLU A 196 14.26 10.75 -21.09
N LEU A 197 13.88 9.97 -22.12
CA LEU A 197 14.80 9.21 -22.96
C LEU A 197 14.97 9.91 -24.33
N PRO A 198 16.21 10.24 -24.75
CA PRO A 198 16.47 10.42 -26.17
C PRO A 198 16.33 9.07 -26.87
N ALA A 199 15.80 9.12 -28.11
CA ALA A 199 15.53 7.96 -28.97
C ALA A 199 16.74 7.04 -29.17
#